data_AF-A0A2P2LF12-F1
#
_entry.id   AF-A0A2P2LF12-F1
#
_cell.length_a   1.000
_cell.length_b   1.000
_cell.length_c   1.000
_cell.angle_alpha   90.00
_cell.angle_beta   90.00
_cell.angle_gamma   90.00
#
_symmetry.space_group_name_H-M   'P 1'
#
loop_
_entity.id
_entity.type
_entity.pdbx_description
1 polymer ?
#
loop_
_entity_poly.entity_id
_entity_poly.type
_entity_poly.pdbx_seq_one_letter_code
_entity_poly.pdbx_strand_id
1 'polypeptide(L)'
;MQLGAFLAGALLAETNFRTQIEADIRPFRGLLLGLFFVTTGTSIDMQLLFREWPNVLSLLAGLIVIKTLIITAIGPRVGLTIQESVRIGFLLSQGGEFAFVVFSLANRLGVLPLELNKLLIIVVVLSMALTPLLNEVGRRTANLIDDDFDKENKSTEMVNFNGSDPIVILGFDQMGQVLVNFLSAPLTSGADGDVVGWPYVAFDLNPSVVKASRKLGFPIFYGDGSRPEVLQSAGISSPRAVMVMYTGTKRTIEAVQRLRHAFPAIPIYARAKDLMHLLDLKKAGATDAILENAETSLLLGSKLLKSLGVMSDDVDFLSQLVRDSMELQAQEALSRNDDQELEAMKPLQVRVADSVGLLASSLSTSPENKSSRTNQAGGAPVLGFYEKENHAVDDNGQNQSDDLNGKGVIYCDLVENGSLAENDDATLGGEPNGPFGTLEDNY
;
A
#
# COMPACT_ATOMS: atom_id res chain seq x y z
N MET A 1 -23.26 -37.46 -2.33
CA MET A 1 -23.79 -36.14 -1.95
C MET A 1 -22.69 -35.09 -1.80
N GLN A 2 -21.53 -35.37 -1.19
CA GLN A 2 -20.45 -34.36 -1.02
C GLN A 2 -19.94 -33.71 -2.34
N LEU A 3 -19.77 -34.48 -3.42
CA LEU A 3 -19.28 -33.94 -4.70
C LEU A 3 -20.26 -32.92 -5.32
N GLY A 4 -21.56 -33.16 -5.20
CA GLY A 4 -22.59 -32.24 -5.69
C GLY A 4 -22.66 -30.95 -4.88
N ALA A 5 -22.49 -31.02 -3.56
CA ALA A 5 -22.39 -29.85 -2.70
C ALA A 5 -21.11 -29.03 -2.98
N PHE A 6 -19.98 -29.70 -3.21
CA PHE A 6 -18.74 -29.05 -3.61
C PHE A 6 -18.87 -28.34 -4.96
N LEU A 7 -19.42 -29.02 -5.98
CA LEU A 7 -19.62 -28.45 -7.31
C LEU A 7 -20.59 -27.26 -7.27
N ALA A 8 -21.69 -27.38 -6.53
CA ALA A 8 -22.63 -26.27 -6.32
C ALA A 8 -21.94 -25.07 -5.65
N GLY A 9 -21.09 -25.31 -4.64
CA GLY A 9 -20.31 -24.27 -3.98
C GLY A 9 -19.30 -23.59 -4.91
N ALA A 10 -18.60 -24.37 -5.74
CA ALA A 10 -17.65 -23.84 -6.73
C ALA A 10 -18.36 -22.99 -7.79
N LEU A 11 -19.49 -23.46 -8.33
CA LEU A 11 -20.30 -22.72 -9.29
C LEU A 11 -20.90 -21.44 -8.68
N LEU A 12 -21.36 -21.50 -7.43
CA LEU A 12 -21.87 -20.32 -6.71
C LEU A 12 -20.78 -19.29 -6.43
N ALA A 13 -19.54 -19.72 -6.20
CA ALA A 13 -18.39 -18.83 -5.98
C ALA A 13 -18.00 -18.02 -7.23
N GLU A 14 -18.37 -18.48 -8.43
CA GLU A 14 -18.18 -17.78 -9.70
C GLU A 14 -19.32 -16.81 -10.04
N THR A 15 -20.40 -16.79 -9.25
CA THR A 15 -21.53 -15.86 -9.47
C THR A 15 -21.31 -14.49 -8.83
N ASN A 16 -22.03 -13.48 -9.32
CA ASN A 16 -22.07 -12.15 -8.71
C ASN A 16 -22.58 -12.15 -7.25
N PHE A 17 -23.16 -13.25 -6.78
CA PHE A 17 -23.65 -13.42 -5.40
C PHE A 17 -22.59 -13.92 -4.42
N ARG A 18 -21.33 -14.15 -4.84
CA ARG A 18 -20.29 -14.73 -3.97
C ARG A 18 -20.13 -14.00 -2.64
N THR A 19 -20.17 -12.66 -2.66
CA THR A 19 -19.92 -11.82 -1.48
C THR A 19 -21.05 -11.94 -0.47
N GLN A 20 -22.29 -12.08 -0.97
CA GLN A 20 -23.47 -12.26 -0.13
C GLN A 20 -23.53 -13.68 0.44
N ILE A 21 -23.24 -14.68 -0.38
CA ILE A 21 -23.14 -16.08 0.06
C ILE A 21 -22.02 -16.25 1.10
N GLU A 22 -20.88 -15.57 0.93
CA GLU A 22 -19.80 -15.57 1.92
C GLU A 22 -20.27 -14.97 3.25
N ALA A 23 -20.97 -13.83 3.20
CA ALA A 23 -21.51 -13.19 4.39
C ALA A 23 -22.52 -14.10 5.12
N ASP A 24 -23.36 -14.83 4.38
CA ASP A 24 -24.39 -15.72 4.92
C ASP A 24 -23.80 -17.02 5.50
N ILE A 25 -22.73 -17.57 4.91
CA ILE A 25 -22.09 -18.81 5.38
C ILE A 25 -21.09 -18.57 6.51
N ARG A 26 -20.50 -17.37 6.61
CA ARG A 26 -19.46 -17.03 7.60
C ARG A 26 -19.86 -17.37 9.06
N PRO A 27 -21.11 -17.12 9.54
CA PRO A 27 -21.55 -17.51 10.88
C PRO A 27 -21.59 -19.03 11.09
N PHE A 28 -21.90 -19.80 10.04
CA PHE A 28 -22.01 -21.26 10.10
C PHE A 28 -20.68 -21.98 9.91
N ARG A 29 -19.65 -21.31 9.42
CA ARG A 29 -18.34 -21.93 9.11
C ARG A 29 -17.75 -22.68 10.32
N GLY A 30 -17.80 -22.09 11.51
CA GLY A 30 -17.31 -22.74 12.74
C GLY A 30 -18.13 -23.97 13.13
N LEU A 31 -19.46 -23.90 12.97
CA LEU A 31 -20.37 -25.01 13.28
C LEU A 31 -20.19 -26.16 12.29
N LEU A 32 -20.06 -25.87 11.00
CA LEU A 32 -19.79 -26.86 9.95
C LEU A 32 -18.43 -27.53 10.16
N LEU A 33 -17.39 -26.78 10.53
CA LEU A 33 -16.08 -27.33 10.85
C LEU A 33 -16.13 -28.24 12.09
N GLY A 34 -16.84 -27.82 13.13
CA GLY A 34 -17.08 -28.65 14.33
C GLY A 34 -17.80 -29.95 13.99
N LEU A 35 -18.89 -29.87 13.22
CA LEU A 35 -19.66 -31.03 12.77
C LEU A 35 -18.81 -31.98 11.91
N PHE A 36 -17.98 -31.43 11.02
CA PHE A 36 -17.05 -32.19 10.20
C PHE A 36 -16.08 -33.00 11.06
N PHE A 37 -15.44 -32.37 12.04
CA PHE A 37 -14.49 -33.07 12.92
C PHE A 37 -15.16 -34.10 13.83
N VAL A 38 -16.36 -33.82 14.36
CA VAL A 38 -17.10 -34.80 15.17
C VAL A 38 -17.48 -36.01 14.32
N THR A 39 -18.09 -35.79 13.16
CA THR A 39 -18.55 -36.87 12.27
C THR A 39 -17.37 -37.71 11.77
N THR A 40 -16.30 -37.05 11.34
CA THR A 40 -15.10 -37.71 10.84
C THR A 40 -14.36 -38.44 11.96
N GLY A 41 -14.30 -37.86 13.16
CA GLY A 41 -13.75 -38.49 14.36
C GLY A 41 -14.49 -39.77 14.74
N THR A 42 -15.82 -39.77 14.70
CA THR A 42 -16.63 -40.97 14.96
C THR A 42 -16.50 -42.06 13.89
N SER A 43 -15.99 -41.71 12.69
CA SER A 43 -15.75 -42.67 11.62
C SER A 43 -14.41 -43.43 11.79
N ILE A 44 -13.58 -43.05 12.77
CA ILE A 44 -12.34 -43.75 13.08
C ILE A 44 -12.63 -45.08 13.77
N ASP A 45 -12.16 -46.17 13.16
CA ASP A 45 -12.17 -47.50 13.76
C ASP A 45 -10.99 -47.62 14.72
N MET A 46 -11.23 -47.37 16.02
CA MET A 46 -10.19 -47.37 17.05
C MET A 46 -9.53 -48.75 17.19
N GLN A 47 -10.29 -49.83 16.98
CA GLN A 47 -9.76 -51.19 17.04
C GLN A 47 -8.79 -51.44 15.90
N LEU A 48 -9.10 -50.98 14.68
CA LEU A 48 -8.20 -51.04 13.55
C LEU A 48 -6.94 -50.18 13.76
N LEU A 49 -7.09 -48.98 14.33
CA LEU A 49 -5.96 -48.10 14.64
C LEU A 49 -4.96 -48.78 15.58
N PHE A 50 -5.41 -49.45 16.64
CA PHE A 50 -4.52 -50.16 17.56
C PHE A 50 -3.93 -51.43 16.95
N ARG A 51 -4.70 -52.16 16.12
CA ARG A 51 -4.22 -53.36 15.44
C ARG A 51 -3.13 -53.05 14.42
N GLU A 52 -3.32 -51.99 13.64
CA GLU A 52 -2.48 -51.60 12.50
C GLU A 52 -1.63 -50.36 12.80
N TRP A 53 -1.37 -50.04 14.07
CA TRP A 53 -0.69 -48.81 14.47
C TRP A 53 0.67 -48.57 13.77
N PRO A 54 1.50 -49.60 13.46
CA PRO A 54 2.75 -49.38 12.73
C PRO A 54 2.51 -48.96 11.28
N ASN A 55 1.50 -49.55 10.63
CA ASN A 55 1.12 -49.22 9.26
C ASN A 55 0.54 -47.81 9.17
N VAL A 56 -0.31 -47.43 10.13
CA VAL A 56 -0.85 -46.06 10.23
C VAL A 56 0.27 -45.05 10.43
N LEU A 57 1.20 -45.31 11.36
CA LEU A 57 2.31 -44.39 11.63
C LEU A 57 3.24 -44.25 10.42
N SER A 58 3.55 -45.36 9.74
CA SER A 58 4.37 -45.37 8.53
C SER A 58 3.75 -44.54 7.41
N LEU A 59 2.45 -44.74 7.13
CA LEU A 59 1.73 -43.99 6.09
C LEU A 59 1.56 -42.52 6.44
N LEU A 60 1.30 -42.20 7.71
CA LEU A 60 1.23 -40.82 8.19
C LEU A 60 2.58 -40.10 8.03
N ALA A 61 3.66 -40.71 8.50
CA ALA A 61 5.01 -40.16 8.35
C ALA A 61 5.37 -40.01 6.87
N GLY A 62 5.08 -41.01 6.04
CA GLY A 62 5.28 -40.96 4.59
C GLY A 62 4.53 -39.80 3.94
N LEU A 63 3.23 -39.63 4.25
CA LEU A 63 2.42 -38.53 3.73
C LEU A 63 3.03 -37.17 4.07
N ILE A 64 3.40 -36.97 5.34
CA ILE A 64 3.97 -35.71 5.83
C ILE A 64 5.31 -35.44 5.16
N VAL A 65 6.25 -36.38 5.25
CA VAL A 65 7.62 -36.22 4.72
C VAL A 65 7.61 -35.96 3.23
N ILE A 66 6.86 -36.75 2.45
CA ILE A 66 6.82 -36.63 1.00
C ILE A 66 6.23 -35.27 0.60
N LYS A 67 5.09 -34.88 1.16
CA LYS A 67 4.48 -33.58 0.81
C LYS A 67 5.34 -32.41 1.26
N THR A 68 5.89 -32.44 2.47
CA THR A 68 6.77 -31.37 2.96
C THR A 68 7.99 -31.23 2.05
N LEU A 69 8.61 -32.33 1.63
CA LEU A 69 9.76 -32.31 0.73
C LEU A 69 9.38 -31.71 -0.63
N ILE A 70 8.30 -32.18 -1.25
CA ILE A 70 7.84 -31.68 -2.56
C ILE A 70 7.55 -30.18 -2.49
N ILE A 71 6.80 -29.73 -1.49
CA ILE A 71 6.40 -28.32 -1.36
C ILE A 71 7.61 -27.44 -1.05
N THR A 72 8.49 -27.88 -0.17
CA THR A 72 9.73 -27.16 0.15
C THR A 72 10.65 -27.06 -1.07
N ALA A 73 10.74 -28.10 -1.89
CA ALA A 73 11.57 -28.11 -3.09
C ALA A 73 11.02 -27.19 -4.21
N ILE A 74 9.70 -27.02 -4.28
CA ILE A 74 9.05 -26.16 -5.28
C ILE A 74 9.10 -24.69 -4.84
N GLY A 75 8.96 -24.39 -3.56
CA GLY A 75 8.82 -23.02 -3.04
C GLY A 75 9.84 -22.00 -3.58
N PRO A 76 11.16 -22.30 -3.62
CA PRO A 76 12.16 -21.38 -4.17
C PRO A 76 11.96 -21.03 -5.64
N ARG A 77 11.39 -21.95 -6.45
CA ARG A 77 11.09 -21.69 -7.86
C ARG A 77 9.91 -20.74 -8.05
N VAL A 78 9.07 -20.58 -7.03
CA VAL A 78 7.91 -19.68 -7.02
C VAL A 78 8.24 -18.35 -6.31
N GLY A 79 9.51 -18.13 -5.97
CA GLY A 79 9.98 -16.89 -5.34
C GLY A 79 9.87 -16.87 -3.81
N LEU A 80 9.60 -18.00 -3.17
CA LEU A 80 9.61 -18.11 -1.71
C LEU A 80 11.05 -18.30 -1.20
N THR A 81 11.36 -17.75 -0.02
CA THR A 81 12.59 -18.10 0.68
C THR A 81 12.56 -19.57 1.11
N ILE A 82 13.73 -20.18 1.34
CA ILE A 82 13.81 -21.57 1.85
C ILE A 82 13.05 -21.70 3.17
N GLN A 83 13.11 -20.68 4.03
CA GLN A 83 12.40 -20.61 5.30
C GLN A 83 10.87 -20.65 5.12
N GLU A 84 10.34 -19.78 4.26
CA GLU A 84 8.92 -19.76 3.92
C GLU A 84 8.49 -21.08 3.28
N SER A 85 9.33 -21.64 2.41
CA SER A 85 9.09 -22.91 1.72
C SER A 85 8.97 -24.08 2.70
N VAL A 86 9.86 -24.16 3.70
CA VAL A 86 9.81 -25.18 4.77
C VAL A 86 8.56 -25.00 5.63
N ARG A 87 8.27 -23.77 6.05
CA ARG A 87 7.09 -23.46 6.88
C ARG A 87 5.80 -23.84 6.16
N ILE A 88 5.67 -23.46 4.90
CA ILE A 88 4.53 -23.79 4.04
C ILE A 88 4.48 -25.30 3.79
N GLY A 89 5.62 -25.95 3.61
CA GLY A 89 5.74 -27.40 3.45
C GLY A 89 5.20 -28.20 4.63
N PHE A 90 5.43 -27.75 5.87
CA PHE A 90 4.83 -28.38 7.06
C PHE A 90 3.33 -28.09 7.18
N LEU A 91 2.91 -26.84 6.94
CA LEU A 91 1.51 -26.42 7.00
C LEU A 91 0.59 -27.15 5.99
N LEU A 92 1.08 -27.42 4.79
CA LEU A 92 0.30 -28.04 3.69
C LEU A 92 0.52 -29.56 3.56
N SER A 93 1.25 -30.17 4.49
CA SER A 93 1.59 -31.60 4.47
C SER A 93 0.42 -32.52 4.79
N GLN A 94 -0.65 -32.02 5.42
CA GLN A 94 -1.83 -32.80 5.78
C GLN A 94 -2.57 -33.39 4.56
N GLY A 95 -3.35 -34.44 4.80
CA GLY A 95 -4.31 -34.95 3.81
C GLY A 95 -5.42 -33.93 3.54
N GLY A 96 -5.87 -33.82 2.29
CA GLY A 96 -6.99 -32.95 1.93
C GLY A 96 -8.34 -33.59 2.23
N GLU A 97 -9.37 -32.80 2.53
CA GLU A 97 -10.74 -33.28 2.77
C GLU A 97 -11.33 -34.04 1.57
N PHE A 98 -10.85 -33.74 0.36
CA PHE A 98 -11.21 -34.48 -0.86
C PHE A 98 -10.85 -35.96 -0.81
N ALA A 99 -9.87 -36.34 0.00
CA ALA A 99 -9.48 -37.73 0.16
C ALA A 99 -10.65 -38.59 0.64
N PHE A 100 -11.51 -38.08 1.54
CA PHE A 100 -12.68 -38.82 2.03
C PHE A 100 -13.67 -39.14 0.89
N VAL A 101 -13.88 -38.20 -0.02
CA VAL A 101 -14.78 -38.38 -1.17
C VAL A 101 -14.21 -39.40 -2.13
N VAL A 102 -12.92 -39.28 -2.47
CA VAL A 102 -12.22 -40.17 -3.40
C VAL A 102 -12.16 -41.59 -2.85
N PHE A 103 -11.75 -41.77 -1.59
CA PHE A 103 -11.66 -43.09 -0.98
C PHE A 103 -13.04 -43.74 -0.87
N SER A 104 -14.07 -43.01 -0.44
CA SER A 104 -15.45 -43.52 -0.36
C SER A 104 -15.96 -44.00 -1.72
N LEU A 105 -15.69 -43.24 -2.79
CA LEU A 105 -16.05 -43.64 -4.15
C LEU A 105 -15.28 -44.88 -4.60
N ALA A 106 -13.98 -44.93 -4.37
CA ALA A 106 -13.14 -46.06 -4.76
C ALA A 106 -13.53 -47.36 -4.03
N ASN A 107 -13.94 -47.27 -2.76
CA ASN A 107 -14.50 -48.41 -2.02
C ASN A 107 -15.83 -48.87 -2.63
N ARG A 108 -16.76 -47.94 -2.92
CA ARG A 108 -18.04 -48.25 -3.57
C ARG A 108 -17.88 -48.94 -4.92
N LEU A 109 -16.86 -48.56 -5.68
CA LEU A 109 -16.53 -49.16 -6.98
C LEU A 109 -15.74 -50.48 -6.87
N GLY A 110 -15.40 -50.92 -5.66
CA GLY A 110 -14.61 -52.14 -5.43
C GLY A 110 -13.12 -52.01 -5.79
N VAL A 111 -12.65 -50.81 -6.11
CA VAL A 111 -11.23 -50.54 -6.43
C VAL A 111 -10.35 -50.61 -5.18
N LEU A 112 -10.91 -50.22 -4.04
CA LEU A 112 -10.22 -50.17 -2.75
C LEU A 112 -10.87 -51.12 -1.74
N PRO A 113 -10.14 -52.10 -1.18
CA PRO A 113 -10.65 -52.95 -0.10
C PRO A 113 -11.12 -52.13 1.11
N LEU A 114 -12.17 -52.61 1.78
CA LEU A 114 -12.78 -51.91 2.93
C LEU A 114 -11.77 -51.62 4.06
N GLU A 115 -10.89 -52.56 4.38
CA GLU A 115 -9.86 -52.37 5.41
C GLU A 115 -8.87 -51.27 5.03
N LEU A 116 -8.41 -51.24 3.78
CA LEU A 116 -7.48 -50.21 3.30
C LEU A 116 -8.14 -48.83 3.26
N ASN A 117 -9.42 -48.76 2.86
CA ASN A 117 -10.19 -47.53 2.90
C ASN A 117 -10.28 -46.94 4.32
N LYS A 118 -10.66 -47.77 5.31
CA LYS A 118 -10.70 -47.36 6.72
C LYS A 118 -9.33 -46.87 7.20
N LEU A 119 -8.27 -47.59 6.85
CA LEU A 119 -6.90 -47.25 7.22
C LEU A 119 -6.47 -45.88 6.63
N LEU A 120 -6.77 -45.62 5.35
CA LEU A 120 -6.44 -44.35 4.70
C LEU A 120 -7.23 -43.17 5.29
N ILE A 121 -8.50 -43.37 5.64
CA ILE A 121 -9.32 -42.38 6.34
C ILE A 121 -8.66 -42.01 7.68
N ILE A 122 -8.24 -43.01 8.48
CA ILE A 122 -7.55 -42.79 9.76
C ILE A 122 -6.29 -41.93 9.56
N VAL A 123 -5.45 -42.25 8.57
CA VAL A 123 -4.22 -41.49 8.28
C VAL A 123 -4.53 -40.03 7.96
N VAL A 124 -5.55 -39.74 7.14
CA VAL A 124 -5.93 -38.36 6.80
C VAL A 124 -6.40 -37.61 8.04
N VAL A 125 -7.26 -38.21 8.86
CA VAL A 125 -7.77 -37.55 10.08
C VAL A 125 -6.66 -37.28 11.08
N LEU A 126 -5.77 -38.24 11.30
CA LEU A 126 -4.63 -38.08 12.19
C LEU A 126 -3.67 -36.99 11.67
N SER A 127 -3.49 -36.89 10.34
CA SER A 127 -2.69 -35.83 9.74
C SER A 127 -3.27 -34.44 10.02
N MET A 128 -4.60 -34.27 9.89
CA MET A 128 -5.29 -33.00 10.20
C MET A 128 -5.21 -32.64 11.68
N ALA A 129 -5.34 -33.64 12.56
CA ALA A 129 -5.19 -33.45 14.00
C ALA A 129 -3.76 -33.05 14.39
N LEU A 130 -2.74 -33.52 13.65
CA LEU A 130 -1.33 -33.22 13.90
C LEU A 130 -0.87 -31.88 13.29
N THR A 131 -1.62 -31.31 12.35
CA THR A 131 -1.34 -30.02 11.70
C THR A 131 -0.94 -28.87 12.64
N PRO A 132 -1.62 -28.61 13.78
CA PRO A 132 -1.19 -27.56 14.71
C PRO A 132 0.22 -27.81 15.29
N LEU A 133 0.57 -29.07 15.59
CA LEU A 133 1.94 -29.41 16.01
C LEU A 133 2.94 -29.21 14.88
N LEU A 134 2.59 -29.65 13.66
CA LEU A 134 3.45 -29.45 12.49
C LEU A 134 3.70 -27.98 12.19
N ASN A 135 2.73 -27.11 12.40
CA ASN A 135 2.90 -25.66 12.24
C ASN A 135 3.93 -25.10 13.25
N GLU A 136 3.89 -25.56 14.51
CA GLU A 136 4.87 -25.17 15.52
C GLU A 136 6.28 -25.68 15.18
N VAL A 137 6.38 -26.95 14.77
CA VAL A 137 7.64 -27.56 14.33
C VAL A 137 8.17 -26.83 13.10
N GLY A 138 7.33 -26.56 12.11
CA GLY A 138 7.69 -25.83 10.90
C GLY A 138 8.23 -24.43 11.20
N ARG A 139 7.64 -23.71 12.17
CA ARG A 139 8.14 -22.41 12.64
C ARG A 139 9.52 -22.54 13.31
N ARG A 140 9.73 -23.54 14.16
CA ARG A 140 11.03 -23.75 14.83
C ARG A 140 12.12 -24.15 13.83
N THR A 141 11.84 -25.11 12.95
CA THR A 141 12.79 -25.58 11.92
C THR A 141 13.13 -24.46 10.94
N ALA A 142 12.15 -23.65 10.55
CA ALA A 142 12.36 -22.45 9.74
C ALA A 142 13.33 -21.45 10.40
N ASN A 143 13.21 -21.23 11.71
CA ASN A 143 14.10 -20.33 12.45
C ASN A 143 15.53 -20.90 12.61
N LEU A 144 15.68 -22.22 12.72
CA LEU A 144 17.01 -22.86 12.79
C LEU A 144 17.77 -22.77 11.47
N ILE A 145 17.06 -22.81 10.35
CA ILE A 145 17.65 -22.61 9.01
C ILE A 145 18.14 -21.16 8.85
N ASP A 146 17.49 -20.20 9.53
CA ASP A 146 17.93 -18.80 9.56
C ASP A 146 19.30 -18.68 10.25
N ASP A 147 19.49 -19.34 11.41
CA ASP A 147 20.75 -19.29 12.18
C ASP A 147 21.97 -19.88 11.44
N ASP A 148 21.78 -20.87 10.57
CA ASP A 148 22.90 -21.45 9.79
C ASP A 148 23.18 -20.69 8.49
N PHE A 149 22.20 -20.00 7.90
CA PHE A 149 22.44 -19.10 6.74
C PHE A 149 22.88 -17.68 7.16
N ASP A 150 22.60 -17.23 8.39
CA ASP A 150 23.12 -15.98 8.94
C ASP A 150 24.53 -16.10 9.54
N LYS A 151 25.01 -17.31 9.86
CA LYS A 151 26.42 -17.50 10.29
C LYS A 151 27.43 -17.16 9.20
N GLU A 152 27.05 -17.26 7.92
CA GLU A 152 27.90 -16.83 6.80
C GLU A 152 27.80 -15.32 6.51
N ASN A 153 26.85 -14.60 7.13
CA ASN A 153 26.69 -13.14 7.02
C ASN A 153 27.00 -12.35 8.29
N LYS A 154 27.35 -13.01 9.40
CA LYS A 154 27.82 -12.34 10.63
C LYS A 154 29.25 -11.77 10.53
N SER A 155 29.93 -11.93 9.39
CA SER A 155 31.28 -11.42 9.16
C SER A 155 31.36 -10.16 8.30
N THR A 156 30.26 -9.49 7.98
CA THR A 156 30.33 -8.20 7.25
C THR A 156 30.00 -7.06 8.18
N GLU A 157 31.09 -6.49 8.72
CA GLU A 157 31.26 -5.13 9.22
C GLU A 157 30.23 -4.67 10.25
N MET A 158 30.61 -4.75 11.53
CA MET A 158 30.31 -3.62 12.43
C MET A 158 30.81 -2.37 11.69
N VAL A 159 29.89 -1.63 11.06
CA VAL A 159 30.21 -0.31 10.52
C VAL A 159 30.61 0.51 11.73
N ASN A 160 31.91 0.59 11.94
CA ASN A 160 32.51 1.41 12.97
C ASN A 160 32.31 2.83 12.45
N PHE A 161 31.21 3.46 12.85
CA PHE A 161 31.00 4.88 12.59
C PHE A 161 32.12 5.62 13.32
N ASN A 162 33.21 5.88 12.62
CA ASN A 162 34.39 6.58 13.14
C ASN A 162 33.95 7.96 13.63
N GLY A 163 33.62 8.06 14.93
CA GLY A 163 33.36 9.29 15.66
C GLY A 163 32.16 10.13 15.20
N SER A 164 31.34 9.67 14.26
CA SER A 164 30.23 10.45 13.69
C SER A 164 28.88 9.79 13.94
N ASP A 165 28.04 10.44 14.74
CA ASP A 165 26.66 10.03 15.01
C ASP A 165 25.85 9.93 13.70
N PRO A 166 25.29 8.75 13.33
CA PRO A 166 24.60 8.57 12.06
C PRO A 166 23.18 9.16 12.09
N ILE A 167 22.64 9.44 10.90
CA ILE A 167 21.21 9.69 10.70
C ILE A 167 20.46 8.34 10.70
N VAL A 168 19.46 8.21 11.55
CA VAL A 168 18.66 6.98 11.64
C VAL A 168 17.41 7.11 10.77
N ILE A 169 17.18 6.15 9.89
CA ILE A 169 16.03 6.13 8.99
C ILE A 169 15.14 4.93 9.36
N LEU A 170 13.89 5.21 9.70
CA LEU A 170 12.92 4.20 10.13
C LEU A 170 11.87 3.96 9.05
N GLY A 171 11.89 2.78 8.44
CA GLY A 171 11.11 2.46 7.25
C GLY A 171 11.94 2.71 5.99
N PHE A 172 12.26 1.62 5.29
CA PHE A 172 13.15 1.63 4.13
C PHE A 172 12.43 1.18 2.85
N ASP A 173 11.33 1.88 2.56
CA ASP A 173 10.58 1.71 1.32
C ASP A 173 11.26 2.44 0.14
N GLN A 174 10.54 2.62 -0.97
CA GLN A 174 11.05 3.36 -2.13
C GLN A 174 11.44 4.79 -1.78
N MET A 175 10.67 5.47 -0.92
CA MET A 175 10.98 6.84 -0.49
C MET A 175 12.22 6.85 0.40
N GLY A 176 12.37 5.85 1.29
CA GLY A 176 13.57 5.67 2.12
C GLY A 176 14.84 5.45 1.28
N GLN A 177 14.74 4.69 0.19
CA GLN A 177 15.85 4.49 -0.75
C GLN A 177 16.24 5.78 -1.48
N VAL A 178 15.26 6.56 -1.95
CA VAL A 178 15.50 7.86 -2.58
C VAL A 178 16.18 8.81 -1.60
N LEU A 179 15.71 8.87 -0.35
CA LEU A 179 16.31 9.69 0.70
C LEU A 179 17.76 9.29 0.97
N VAL A 180 18.04 8.01 1.08
CA VAL A 180 19.40 7.52 1.32
C VAL A 180 20.34 7.87 0.17
N ASN A 181 19.90 7.71 -1.07
CA ASN A 181 20.71 8.10 -2.23
C ASN A 181 20.97 9.61 -2.24
N PHE A 182 19.98 10.41 -1.82
CA PHE A 182 20.14 11.85 -1.65
C PHE A 182 21.15 12.21 -0.55
N LEU A 183 21.11 11.54 0.61
CA LEU A 183 22.06 11.75 1.72
C LEU A 183 23.49 11.29 1.39
N SER A 184 23.61 10.27 0.54
CA SER A 184 24.89 9.71 0.11
C SER A 184 25.59 10.58 -0.95
N ALA A 185 24.86 11.51 -1.58
CA ALA A 185 25.43 12.40 -2.58
C ALA A 185 26.43 13.38 -1.93
N PRO A 186 27.67 13.51 -2.46
CA PRO A 186 28.65 14.44 -1.93
C PRO A 186 28.12 15.88 -2.05
N LEU A 187 28.00 16.58 -0.92
CA LEU A 187 27.71 18.00 -0.90
C LEU A 187 29.02 18.78 -0.94
N THR A 188 29.11 19.78 -1.82
CA THR A 188 30.28 20.66 -1.98
C THR A 188 30.57 21.55 -0.76
N SER A 189 29.76 21.46 0.29
CA SER A 189 29.77 22.37 1.46
C SER A 189 29.99 21.67 2.80
N GLY A 190 30.56 20.45 2.81
CA GLY A 190 30.88 19.72 4.04
C GLY A 190 31.89 20.46 4.93
N ALA A 191 31.53 20.65 6.21
CA ALA A 191 32.31 21.40 7.20
C ALA A 191 33.62 20.73 7.64
N ASP A 192 33.82 19.46 7.29
CA ASP A 192 35.07 18.73 7.40
C ASP A 192 35.41 18.22 6.00
N GLY A 193 36.62 18.47 5.52
CA GLY A 193 37.05 18.38 4.11
C GLY A 193 37.03 17.00 3.43
N ASP A 194 36.18 16.08 3.87
CA ASP A 194 35.97 14.77 3.29
C ASP A 194 34.76 14.78 2.34
N VAL A 195 34.97 14.28 1.12
CA VAL A 195 34.01 14.19 0.01
C VAL A 195 32.97 13.08 0.24
N VAL A 196 32.52 12.91 1.49
CA VAL A 196 31.70 11.78 1.92
C VAL A 196 30.32 12.29 2.31
N GLY A 197 29.26 11.64 1.79
CA GLY A 197 27.88 11.93 2.17
C GLY A 197 27.62 11.73 3.66
N TRP A 198 26.42 12.08 4.13
CA TRP A 198 26.10 11.96 5.56
C TRP A 198 25.98 10.49 5.98
N PRO A 199 26.63 10.06 7.07
CA PRO A 199 26.50 8.69 7.56
C PRO A 199 25.06 8.42 7.99
N TYR A 200 24.51 7.28 7.58
CA TYR A 200 23.15 6.88 7.93
C TYR A 200 23.06 5.38 8.24
N VAL A 201 22.01 5.01 8.97
CA VAL A 201 21.61 3.62 9.20
C VAL A 201 20.11 3.52 9.04
N ALA A 202 19.66 2.54 8.26
CA ALA A 202 18.24 2.26 8.08
C ALA A 202 17.75 1.09 8.94
N PHE A 203 16.49 1.13 9.34
CA PHE A 203 15.79 0.03 10.00
C PHE A 203 14.47 -0.24 9.29
N ASP A 204 14.19 -1.51 9.02
CA ASP A 204 12.89 -1.95 8.51
C ASP A 204 12.40 -3.19 9.25
N LEU A 205 11.08 -3.36 9.27
CA LEU A 205 10.38 -4.44 9.95
C LEU A 205 10.01 -5.59 9.01
N ASN A 206 10.20 -5.40 7.71
CA ASN A 206 10.02 -6.41 6.70
C ASN A 206 11.38 -7.06 6.38
N PRO A 207 11.61 -8.32 6.79
CA PRO A 207 12.87 -9.03 6.52
C PRO A 207 13.23 -9.07 5.04
N SER A 208 12.22 -9.14 4.15
CA SER A 208 12.44 -9.20 2.70
C SER A 208 13.02 -7.89 2.16
N VAL A 209 12.56 -6.74 2.68
CA VAL A 209 13.11 -5.41 2.34
C VAL A 209 14.56 -5.32 2.83
N VAL A 210 14.81 -5.67 4.10
CA VAL A 210 16.15 -5.65 4.69
C VAL A 210 17.13 -6.51 3.88
N LYS A 211 16.74 -7.73 3.53
CA LYS A 211 17.58 -8.65 2.75
C LYS A 211 17.86 -8.14 1.35
N ALA A 212 16.85 -7.59 0.66
CA ALA A 212 17.02 -7.01 -0.67
C ALA A 212 17.94 -5.79 -0.64
N SER A 213 17.73 -4.87 0.30
CA SER A 213 18.52 -3.65 0.45
C SER A 213 19.95 -3.93 0.92
N ARG A 214 20.16 -4.92 1.79
CA ARG A 214 21.51 -5.34 2.21
C ARG A 214 22.32 -5.91 1.03
N LYS A 215 21.68 -6.66 0.11
CA LYS A 215 22.33 -7.12 -1.13
C LYS A 215 22.78 -5.97 -2.04
N LEU A 216 22.12 -4.82 -1.95
CA LEU A 216 22.50 -3.60 -2.67
C LEU A 216 23.58 -2.79 -1.94
N GLY A 217 24.06 -3.24 -0.79
CA GLY A 217 25.12 -2.58 -0.02
C GLY A 217 24.61 -1.51 0.96
N PHE A 218 23.31 -1.37 1.17
CA PHE A 218 22.78 -0.40 2.14
C PHE A 218 23.04 -0.85 3.59
N PRO A 219 23.45 0.05 4.50
CA PRO A 219 23.59 -0.22 5.94
C PRO A 219 22.20 -0.27 6.60
N ILE A 220 21.54 -1.42 6.49
CA ILE A 220 20.18 -1.67 6.99
C ILE A 220 20.10 -2.84 7.97
N PHE A 221 19.34 -2.65 9.04
CA PHE A 221 19.06 -3.67 10.06
C PHE A 221 17.58 -4.03 10.10
N TYR A 222 17.32 -5.28 10.51
CA TYR A 222 15.98 -5.73 10.83
C TYR A 222 15.63 -5.37 12.27
N GLY A 223 14.49 -4.69 12.46
CA GLY A 223 13.99 -4.37 13.79
C GLY A 223 13.15 -3.10 13.85
N ASP A 224 12.52 -2.89 15.01
CA ASP A 224 11.81 -1.65 15.28
C ASP A 224 12.76 -0.57 15.81
N GLY A 225 13.31 0.25 14.92
CA GLY A 225 14.23 1.32 15.29
C GLY A 225 13.58 2.49 16.06
N SER A 226 12.26 2.46 16.33
CA SER A 226 11.66 3.37 17.32
C SER A 226 11.98 2.99 18.76
N ARG A 227 12.52 1.79 18.99
CA ARG A 227 12.96 1.31 20.31
C ARG A 227 14.44 1.67 20.53
N PRO A 228 14.78 2.40 21.61
CA PRO A 228 16.17 2.76 21.91
C PRO A 228 17.09 1.54 22.07
N GLU A 229 16.57 0.44 22.63
CA GLU A 229 17.29 -0.83 22.78
C GLU A 229 17.76 -1.40 21.44
N VAL A 230 16.96 -1.25 20.38
CA VAL A 230 17.30 -1.71 19.04
C VAL A 230 18.42 -0.86 18.45
N LEU A 231 18.36 0.46 18.62
CA LEU A 231 19.41 1.38 18.20
C LEU A 231 20.73 1.09 18.93
N GLN A 232 20.68 0.88 20.25
CA GLN A 232 21.85 0.53 21.05
C GLN A 232 22.48 -0.80 20.62
N SER A 233 21.66 -1.81 20.29
CA SER A 233 22.15 -3.10 19.79
C SER A 233 22.89 -2.98 18.44
N ALA A 234 22.56 -1.95 17.66
CA ALA A 234 23.26 -1.58 16.42
C ALA A 234 24.46 -0.64 16.66
N GLY A 235 24.81 -0.37 17.92
CA GLY A 235 25.90 0.54 18.29
C GLY A 235 25.54 2.02 18.29
N ILE A 236 24.26 2.38 18.10
CA ILE A 236 23.80 3.76 17.98
C ILE A 236 23.28 4.23 19.34
N SER A 237 24.10 5.01 20.04
CA SER A 237 23.73 5.55 21.36
C SER A 237 23.11 6.95 21.28
N SER A 238 23.51 7.76 20.31
CA SER A 238 23.01 9.12 20.11
C SER A 238 22.97 9.44 18.62
N PRO A 239 21.83 9.24 17.92
CA PRO A 239 21.75 9.57 16.50
C PRO A 239 21.77 11.09 16.25
N ARG A 240 22.34 11.53 15.12
CA ARG A 240 22.37 12.97 14.78
C ARG A 240 20.99 13.51 14.43
N ALA A 241 20.17 12.69 13.79
CA ALA A 241 18.78 12.96 13.48
C ALA A 241 18.03 11.63 13.28
N VAL A 242 16.71 11.65 13.43
CA VAL A 242 15.87 10.49 13.12
C VAL A 242 14.81 10.87 12.10
N MET A 243 14.70 10.10 11.02
CA MET A 243 13.68 10.23 9.99
C MET A 243 12.70 9.06 10.08
N VAL A 244 11.44 9.34 10.43
CA VAL A 244 10.37 8.34 10.62
C VAL A 244 9.49 8.27 9.38
N MET A 245 9.56 7.14 8.67
CA MET A 245 8.94 6.91 7.36
C MET A 245 8.02 5.68 7.33
N TYR A 246 7.51 5.25 8.49
CA TYR A 246 6.52 4.18 8.54
C TYR A 246 5.22 4.55 7.82
N THR A 247 4.58 3.56 7.20
CA THR A 247 3.34 3.74 6.42
C THR A 247 2.09 3.92 7.27
N GLY A 248 2.07 3.40 8.50
CA GLY A 248 0.90 3.42 9.38
C GLY A 248 0.88 4.65 10.30
N THR A 249 -0.18 5.47 10.23
CA THR A 249 -0.31 6.73 10.98
C THR A 249 -0.12 6.58 12.49
N LYS A 250 -0.87 5.68 13.14
CA LYS A 250 -0.74 5.39 14.58
C LYS A 250 0.67 4.97 14.96
N ARG A 251 1.28 4.12 14.14
CA ARG A 251 2.64 3.61 14.38
C ARG A 251 3.66 4.74 14.31
N THR A 252 3.55 5.62 13.32
CA THR A 252 4.45 6.79 13.17
C THR A 252 4.35 7.71 14.38
N ILE A 253 3.13 8.02 14.85
CA ILE A 253 2.90 8.83 16.05
C ILE A 253 3.56 8.18 17.28
N GLU A 254 3.28 6.90 17.54
CA GLU A 254 3.87 6.22 18.70
C GLU A 254 5.40 6.12 18.60
N ALA A 255 5.94 5.93 17.39
CA ALA A 255 7.38 5.90 17.17
C ALA A 255 8.02 7.25 17.51
N VAL A 256 7.44 8.35 17.04
CA VAL A 256 7.89 9.72 17.36
C VAL A 256 7.84 9.97 18.87
N GLN A 257 6.76 9.59 19.55
CA GLN A 257 6.65 9.75 21.01
C GLN A 257 7.78 9.00 21.74
N ARG A 258 7.99 7.72 21.40
CA ARG A 258 9.05 6.89 22.01
C ARG A 258 10.44 7.50 21.78
N LEU A 259 10.71 7.94 20.56
CA LEU A 259 11.97 8.56 20.19
C LEU A 259 12.18 9.89 20.91
N ARG A 260 11.16 10.74 21.01
CA ARG A 260 11.25 12.02 21.72
C ARG A 260 11.50 11.81 23.23
N HIS A 261 10.86 10.82 23.82
CA HIS A 261 11.09 10.45 25.23
C HIS A 261 12.52 9.95 25.46
N ALA A 262 13.05 9.12 24.55
CA ALA A 262 14.39 8.57 24.68
C ALA A 262 15.50 9.56 24.30
N PHE A 263 15.23 10.45 23.35
CA PHE A 263 16.19 11.38 22.76
C PHE A 263 15.62 12.81 22.72
N PRO A 264 15.53 13.52 23.87
CA PRO A 264 14.84 14.82 23.94
C PRO A 264 15.45 15.92 23.06
N ALA A 265 16.77 15.89 22.82
CA ALA A 265 17.49 16.94 22.10
C ALA A 265 17.66 16.67 20.59
N ILE A 266 17.35 15.45 20.11
CA ILE A 266 17.65 15.05 18.73
C ILE A 266 16.52 15.52 17.81
N PRO A 267 16.83 16.06 16.61
CA PRO A 267 15.80 16.42 15.64
C PRO A 267 15.12 15.17 15.09
N ILE A 268 13.79 15.16 15.12
CA ILE A 268 12.95 14.06 14.62
C ILE A 268 12.12 14.59 13.46
N TYR A 269 12.34 14.05 12.27
CA TYR A 269 11.58 14.33 11.07
C TYR A 269 10.62 13.17 10.81
N ALA A 270 9.40 13.46 10.37
CA ALA A 270 8.40 12.41 10.12
C ALA A 270 7.65 12.62 8.80
N ARG A 271 7.34 11.52 8.12
CA ARG A 271 6.42 11.49 6.99
C ARG A 271 4.98 11.54 7.50
N ALA A 272 4.27 12.59 7.12
CA ALA A 272 2.85 12.75 7.35
C ALA A 272 2.04 12.35 6.11
N LYS A 273 0.88 11.76 6.33
CA LYS A 273 -0.01 11.29 5.26
C LYS A 273 -0.97 12.38 4.81
N ASP A 274 -1.48 13.11 5.79
CA ASP A 274 -2.45 14.18 5.66
C ASP A 274 -2.19 15.23 6.75
N LEU A 275 -2.93 16.35 6.68
CA LEU A 275 -2.74 17.47 7.60
C LEU A 275 -2.99 17.07 9.05
N MET A 276 -4.03 16.26 9.32
CA MET A 276 -4.33 15.82 10.69
C MET A 276 -3.18 14.99 11.26
N HIS A 277 -2.64 14.06 10.48
CA HIS A 277 -1.49 13.26 10.87
C HIS A 277 -0.24 14.13 11.11
N LEU A 278 -0.02 15.16 10.28
CA LEU A 278 1.07 16.13 10.49
C LEU A 278 0.94 16.83 11.85
N LEU A 279 -0.25 17.30 12.19
CA LEU A 279 -0.54 17.96 13.47
C LEU A 279 -0.31 17.01 14.65
N ASP A 280 -0.77 15.77 14.53
CA ASP A 280 -0.57 14.74 15.56
C ASP A 280 0.92 14.42 15.76
N LEU A 281 1.72 14.39 14.68
CA LEU A 281 3.16 14.18 14.76
C LEU A 281 3.89 15.34 15.43
N LYS A 282 3.49 16.59 15.14
CA LYS A 282 4.01 17.78 15.82
C LYS A 282 3.66 17.75 17.32
N LYS A 283 2.41 17.43 17.68
CA LYS A 283 1.97 17.24 19.08
C LYS A 283 2.74 16.11 19.78
N ALA A 284 3.06 15.03 19.06
CA ALA A 284 3.87 13.91 19.56
C ALA A 284 5.35 14.26 19.79
N GLY A 285 5.80 15.44 19.34
CA GLY A 285 7.17 15.91 19.53
C GLY A 285 8.07 15.74 18.30
N ALA A 286 7.53 15.55 17.10
CA ALA A 286 8.33 15.67 15.88
C ALA A 286 8.85 17.11 15.76
N THR A 287 10.13 17.26 15.43
CA THR A 287 10.74 18.57 15.11
C THR A 287 10.09 19.11 13.85
N ASP A 288 10.00 18.26 12.81
CA ASP A 288 9.27 18.60 11.62
C ASP A 288 8.54 17.41 10.99
N ALA A 289 7.48 17.71 10.24
CA ALA A 289 6.67 16.69 9.60
C ALA A 289 6.27 17.14 8.20
N ILE A 290 6.50 16.28 7.20
CA ILE A 290 6.35 16.60 5.79
C ILE A 290 5.19 15.79 5.20
N LEU A 291 4.26 16.46 4.53
CA LEU A 291 3.17 15.82 3.80
C LEU A 291 3.73 15.07 2.59
N GLU A 292 3.54 13.76 2.56
CA GLU A 292 4.03 12.87 1.50
C GLU A 292 3.61 13.32 0.09
N ASN A 293 2.34 13.63 -0.10
CA ASN A 293 1.80 13.88 -1.44
C ASN A 293 1.85 15.36 -1.85
N ALA A 294 2.14 16.27 -0.93
CA ALA A 294 2.10 17.71 -1.20
C ALA A 294 3.13 18.10 -2.25
N GLU A 295 4.41 17.80 -2.00
CA GLU A 295 5.51 18.14 -2.90
C GLU A 295 5.42 17.46 -4.26
N THR A 296 4.98 16.19 -4.29
CA THR A 296 4.75 15.48 -5.56
C THR A 296 3.63 16.15 -6.37
N SER A 297 2.55 16.58 -5.73
CA SER A 297 1.42 17.26 -6.40
C SER A 297 1.83 18.63 -6.94
N LEU A 298 2.59 19.40 -6.17
CA LEU A 298 3.16 20.69 -6.56
C LEU A 298 4.09 20.56 -7.78
N LEU A 299 4.96 19.55 -7.78
CA LEU A 299 5.87 19.31 -8.90
C LEU A 299 5.12 18.90 -10.18
N LEU A 300 4.10 18.06 -10.06
CA LEU A 300 3.25 17.66 -11.20
C LEU A 300 2.47 18.86 -11.76
N GLY A 301 1.86 19.65 -10.89
CA GLY A 301 1.16 20.88 -11.28
C GLY A 301 2.11 21.88 -11.95
N SER A 302 3.33 22.03 -11.42
CA SER A 302 4.35 22.89 -12.00
C SER A 302 4.73 22.47 -13.41
N LYS A 303 4.96 21.17 -13.64
CA LYS A 303 5.28 20.63 -14.96
C LYS A 303 4.11 20.82 -15.95
N LEU A 304 2.88 20.61 -15.50
CA LEU A 304 1.69 20.80 -16.32
C LEU A 304 1.55 22.26 -16.76
N LEU A 305 1.63 23.22 -15.83
CA LEU A 305 1.53 24.65 -16.16
C LEU A 305 2.64 25.11 -17.10
N LYS A 306 3.89 24.69 -16.86
CA LYS A 306 5.01 24.97 -17.77
C LYS A 306 4.75 24.38 -19.17
N SER A 307 4.18 23.18 -19.27
CA SER A 307 3.83 22.56 -20.57
C SER A 307 2.69 23.27 -21.31
N LEU A 308 1.82 23.96 -20.58
CA LEU A 308 0.73 24.78 -21.14
C LEU A 308 1.19 26.19 -21.53
N GLY A 309 2.48 26.51 -21.38
CA GLY A 309 3.06 27.79 -21.79
C GLY A 309 3.08 28.88 -20.71
N VAL A 310 2.81 28.53 -19.44
CA VAL A 310 2.96 29.47 -18.32
C VAL A 310 4.46 29.71 -18.05
N MET A 311 4.83 30.96 -17.78
CA MET A 311 6.21 31.35 -17.48
C MET A 311 6.74 30.63 -16.24
N SER A 312 8.02 30.24 -16.25
CA SER A 312 8.61 29.48 -15.14
C SER A 312 8.56 30.24 -13.81
N ASP A 313 8.81 31.55 -13.86
CA ASP A 313 8.80 32.42 -12.68
C ASP A 313 7.42 32.47 -12.01
N ASP A 314 6.34 32.53 -12.81
CA ASP A 314 4.96 32.53 -12.31
C ASP A 314 4.61 31.19 -11.65
N VAL A 315 5.06 30.08 -12.26
CA VAL A 315 4.81 28.73 -11.73
C VAL A 315 5.59 28.50 -10.43
N ASP A 316 6.83 28.96 -10.37
CA ASP A 316 7.69 28.81 -9.20
C ASP A 316 7.16 29.70 -8.06
N PHE A 317 6.70 30.93 -8.37
CA PHE A 317 6.00 31.81 -7.42
C PHE A 317 4.70 31.18 -6.89
N LEU A 318 3.85 30.66 -7.78
CA LEU A 318 2.60 30.00 -7.38
C LEU A 318 2.86 28.78 -6.50
N SER A 319 3.86 27.98 -6.85
CA SER A 319 4.24 26.79 -6.06
C SER A 319 4.74 27.18 -4.67
N GLN A 320 5.54 28.24 -4.57
CA GLN A 320 5.98 28.77 -3.29
C GLN A 320 4.79 29.32 -2.47
N LEU A 321 3.90 30.08 -3.08
CA LEU A 321 2.70 30.60 -2.43
C LEU A 321 1.81 29.48 -1.86
N VAL A 322 1.63 28.40 -2.62
CA VAL A 322 0.87 27.23 -2.18
C VAL A 322 1.57 26.53 -1.01
N ARG A 323 2.91 26.38 -1.03
CA ARG A 323 3.69 25.84 0.09
C ARG A 323 3.52 26.67 1.36
N ASP A 324 3.71 27.97 1.26
CA ASP A 324 3.60 28.90 2.39
C ASP A 324 2.17 28.88 2.96
N SER A 325 1.15 28.81 2.10
CA SER A 325 -0.25 28.67 2.53
C SER A 325 -0.51 27.36 3.28
N MET A 326 0.09 26.24 2.86
CA MET A 326 -0.06 24.96 3.57
C MET A 326 0.63 25.00 4.94
N GLU A 327 1.80 25.61 5.02
CA GLU A 327 2.52 25.77 6.29
C GLU A 327 1.73 26.63 7.29
N LEU A 328 1.20 27.77 6.83
CA LEU A 328 0.34 28.64 7.66
C LEU A 328 -0.91 27.90 8.15
N GLN A 329 -1.59 27.15 7.28
CA GLN A 329 -2.75 26.35 7.68
C GLN A 329 -2.41 25.28 8.72
N ALA A 330 -1.24 24.65 8.61
CA ALA A 330 -0.76 23.72 9.63
C ALA A 330 -0.49 24.43 10.96
N GLN A 331 0.14 25.62 10.95
CA GLN A 331 0.41 26.40 12.16
C GLN A 331 -0.88 26.92 12.83
N GLU A 332 -1.85 27.39 12.06
CA GLU A 332 -3.16 27.81 12.57
C GLU A 332 -3.91 26.65 13.22
N ALA A 333 -3.90 25.47 12.59
CA ALA A 333 -4.56 24.28 13.14
C ALA A 333 -3.87 23.76 14.42
N LEU A 334 -2.55 23.95 14.58
CA LEU A 334 -1.87 23.71 15.86
C LEU A 334 -2.33 24.70 16.94
N SER A 335 -2.51 25.97 16.58
CA SER A 335 -2.87 27.04 17.52
C SER A 335 -4.34 27.00 17.97
N ARG A 336 -5.23 26.37 17.19
CA ARG A 336 -6.69 26.33 17.43
C ARG A 336 -7.17 25.23 18.39
N ASN A 337 -6.29 24.39 18.92
CA ASN A 337 -6.72 23.23 19.71
C ASN A 337 -6.83 23.52 21.22
N ASP A 338 -7.97 24.08 21.62
CA ASP A 338 -8.62 23.68 22.87
C ASP A 338 -10.12 23.34 22.75
N ASP A 339 -10.90 23.79 21.73
CA ASP A 339 -12.38 23.69 21.85
C ASP A 339 -13.24 23.24 20.63
N GLN A 340 -12.71 22.83 19.47
CA GLN A 340 -13.62 22.47 18.34
C GLN A 340 -13.12 21.34 17.41
N GLU A 341 -13.19 20.10 17.88
CA GLU A 341 -13.21 18.91 17.03
C GLU A 341 -14.60 18.80 16.35
N LEU A 342 -14.77 19.36 15.13
CA LEU A 342 -15.81 18.91 14.16
C LEU A 342 -15.76 19.55 12.76
N GLU A 343 -14.90 20.53 12.49
CA GLU A 343 -14.82 21.19 11.15
C GLU A 343 -13.63 20.72 10.29
N ALA A 344 -13.21 19.46 10.40
CA ALA A 344 -12.10 18.89 9.63
C ALA A 344 -12.59 18.09 8.40
N MET A 345 -13.38 18.73 7.53
CA MET A 345 -13.69 18.19 6.20
C MET A 345 -13.73 19.29 5.12
N LYS A 346 -13.07 20.42 5.36
CA LYS A 346 -12.86 21.40 4.30
C LYS A 346 -11.70 20.94 3.42
N PRO A 347 -11.90 20.80 2.09
CA PRO A 347 -10.79 20.54 1.18
C PRO A 347 -9.76 21.65 1.34
N LEU A 348 -8.50 21.31 1.06
CA LEU A 348 -7.35 22.21 1.06
C LEU A 348 -7.58 23.30 0.00
N GLN A 349 -8.40 24.29 0.33
CA GLN A 349 -8.65 25.46 -0.49
C GLN A 349 -7.47 26.37 -0.24
N VAL A 350 -6.48 26.29 -1.13
CA VAL A 350 -5.44 27.32 -1.20
C VAL A 350 -6.18 28.63 -1.49
N ARG A 351 -6.15 29.59 -0.56
CA ARG A 351 -6.74 30.92 -0.72
C ARG A 351 -5.88 31.75 -1.69
N VAL A 352 -5.74 31.30 -2.93
CA VAL A 352 -5.03 32.04 -3.99
C VAL A 352 -5.79 33.32 -4.33
N ALA A 353 -7.12 33.30 -4.22
CA ALA A 353 -8.00 34.41 -4.61
C ALA A 353 -7.76 35.71 -3.82
N ASP A 354 -7.38 35.63 -2.54
CA ASP A 354 -7.18 36.82 -1.70
C ASP A 354 -5.86 37.56 -2.02
N SER A 355 -4.90 36.88 -2.65
CA SER A 355 -3.59 37.47 -3.00
C SER A 355 -3.55 38.11 -4.40
N VAL A 356 -4.47 37.74 -5.29
CA VAL A 356 -4.57 38.32 -6.65
C VAL A 356 -5.01 39.80 -6.58
N GLY A 357 -5.72 40.22 -5.53
CA GLY A 357 -6.06 41.62 -5.29
C GLY A 357 -4.85 42.55 -5.07
N LEU A 358 -3.72 42.00 -4.59
CA LEU A 358 -2.48 42.76 -4.41
C LEU A 358 -1.73 42.96 -5.74
N LEU A 359 -1.85 42.01 -6.69
CA LEU A 359 -1.30 42.15 -8.05
C LEU A 359 -2.02 43.24 -8.85
N ALA A 360 -3.35 43.35 -8.72
CA ALA A 360 -4.14 44.36 -9.40
C ALA A 360 -3.85 45.80 -8.91
N SER A 361 -3.48 45.97 -7.64
CA SER A 361 -3.16 47.28 -7.05
C SER A 361 -1.74 47.75 -7.33
N SER A 362 -0.79 46.84 -7.61
CA SER A 362 0.57 47.20 -8.03
C SER A 362 0.69 47.68 -9.49
N LEU A 363 -0.27 47.32 -10.35
CA LEU A 363 -0.25 47.66 -11.78
C LEU A 363 -0.92 49.01 -12.11
N SER A 364 -1.53 49.70 -11.14
CA SER A 364 -2.32 50.92 -11.35
C SER A 364 -1.57 52.24 -11.10
N THR A 365 -0.26 52.21 -10.82
CA THR A 365 0.53 53.44 -10.56
C THR A 365 1.72 53.61 -11.50
N SER A 366 1.49 54.12 -12.71
CA SER A 366 2.47 54.96 -13.42
C SER A 366 1.82 55.79 -14.56
N PRO A 367 2.23 57.05 -14.79
CA PRO A 367 1.39 58.07 -15.40
C PRO A 367 1.42 58.10 -16.94
N GLU A 368 0.32 58.62 -17.49
CA GLU A 368 0.06 58.89 -18.90
C GLU A 368 1.23 59.55 -19.64
N ASN A 369 1.55 59.04 -20.84
CA ASN A 369 2.10 59.88 -21.90
C ASN A 369 1.55 59.48 -23.29
N LYS A 370 0.92 60.44 -23.95
CA LYS A 370 0.36 60.35 -25.31
C LYS A 370 1.47 60.26 -26.35
N SER A 371 1.39 59.32 -27.30
CA SER A 371 1.65 59.62 -28.72
C SER A 371 1.26 58.46 -29.66
N SER A 372 0.46 58.83 -30.65
CA SER A 372 0.09 58.24 -31.94
C SER A 372 1.05 57.27 -32.67
N ARG A 373 0.51 56.17 -33.24
CA ARG A 373 0.38 55.88 -34.71
C ARG A 373 0.26 54.37 -35.04
N THR A 374 -0.82 54.03 -35.76
CA THR A 374 -0.90 53.23 -37.01
C THR A 374 -0.61 51.71 -37.03
N ASN A 375 -1.69 50.97 -37.32
CA ASN A 375 -1.89 49.76 -38.15
C ASN A 375 -1.28 48.37 -37.84
N GLN A 376 -2.24 47.41 -37.81
CA GLN A 376 -2.27 46.06 -38.41
C GLN A 376 -1.34 44.95 -37.90
N ALA A 377 -1.92 43.95 -37.19
CA ALA A 377 -2.38 42.66 -37.75
C ALA A 377 -2.21 41.51 -36.74
N GLY A 378 -3.21 40.61 -36.68
CA GLY A 378 -3.10 39.27 -36.09
C GLY A 378 -3.85 39.06 -34.78
N GLY A 379 -5.13 38.70 -34.87
CA GLY A 379 -5.98 38.39 -33.72
C GLY A 379 -5.93 36.93 -33.30
N ALA A 380 -5.98 36.70 -31.98
CA ALA A 380 -6.50 35.51 -31.33
C ALA A 380 -7.35 35.97 -30.13
N PRO A 381 -8.46 35.27 -29.78
CA PRO A 381 -9.55 35.87 -29.04
C PRO A 381 -9.27 35.95 -27.53
N VAL A 382 -9.49 37.15 -26.98
CA VAL A 382 -9.53 37.41 -25.53
C VAL A 382 -10.95 37.11 -25.04
N LEU A 383 -11.07 36.20 -24.07
CA LEU A 383 -12.32 35.92 -23.36
C LEU A 383 -12.58 37.07 -22.36
N GLY A 384 -13.49 37.98 -22.70
CA GLY A 384 -13.98 39.01 -21.80
C GLY A 384 -15.07 38.49 -20.88
N PHE A 385 -14.88 38.58 -19.57
CA PHE A 385 -15.98 38.48 -18.61
C PHE A 385 -16.44 39.88 -18.24
N TYR A 386 -17.68 40.20 -18.60
CA TYR A 386 -18.40 41.39 -18.14
C TYR A 386 -18.83 41.16 -16.69
N GLU A 387 -18.32 41.98 -15.78
CA GLU A 387 -18.82 42.11 -14.42
C GLU A 387 -20.01 43.09 -14.43
N LYS A 388 -21.17 42.60 -13.99
CA LYS A 388 -22.41 43.39 -13.94
C LYS A 388 -22.52 43.99 -12.54
N GLU A 389 -22.24 45.28 -12.42
CA GLU A 389 -22.54 46.07 -11.23
C GLU A 389 -24.04 45.99 -10.93
N ASN A 390 -24.40 45.53 -9.73
CA ASN A 390 -25.74 45.72 -9.18
C ASN A 390 -25.70 46.79 -8.09
N HIS A 391 -26.36 47.89 -8.41
CA HIS A 391 -26.76 48.95 -7.49
C HIS A 391 -27.54 48.40 -6.29
N ALA A 392 -27.19 48.93 -5.11
CA ALA A 392 -28.01 48.86 -3.91
C ALA A 392 -29.20 49.84 -4.02
N VAL A 393 -30.40 49.35 -3.68
CA VAL A 393 -31.55 50.17 -3.27
C VAL A 393 -32.28 49.42 -2.15
N ASP A 394 -32.53 50.14 -1.05
CA ASP A 394 -33.35 49.76 0.11
C ASP A 394 -34.80 49.37 -0.26
N ASP A 395 -35.44 48.51 0.54
CA ASP A 395 -36.62 48.85 1.38
C ASP A 395 -37.31 47.57 1.92
N ASN A 396 -37.26 47.41 3.25
CA ASN A 396 -38.35 47.11 4.20
C ASN A 396 -39.54 46.18 3.81
N GLY A 397 -39.86 45.19 4.67
CA GLY A 397 -41.22 44.60 4.72
C GLY A 397 -41.39 43.13 5.17
N GLN A 398 -41.66 42.95 6.47
CA GLN A 398 -42.53 41.98 7.19
C GLN A 398 -43.03 40.66 6.55
N ASN A 399 -43.02 39.60 7.39
CA ASN A 399 -43.96 38.46 7.57
C ASN A 399 -44.43 37.70 6.29
N GLN A 400 -44.44 36.37 6.21
CA GLN A 400 -45.22 35.43 7.02
C GLN A 400 -44.95 33.97 6.55
N SER A 401 -45.38 33.01 7.35
CA SER A 401 -45.20 31.55 7.29
C SER A 401 -45.86 30.83 6.10
N ASP A 402 -45.32 29.66 5.72
CA ASP A 402 -46.02 28.35 5.69
C ASP A 402 -45.32 27.33 4.77
N ASP A 403 -44.74 26.30 5.40
CA ASP A 403 -44.97 24.87 5.17
C ASP A 403 -45.44 24.37 3.77
N LEU A 404 -44.58 23.54 3.13
CA LEU A 404 -44.84 22.15 2.69
C LEU A 404 -44.10 21.75 1.39
N ASN A 405 -43.28 20.71 1.54
CA ASN A 405 -43.28 19.47 0.73
C ASN A 405 -42.85 19.53 -0.76
N GLY A 406 -41.81 18.77 -1.11
CA GLY A 406 -41.56 18.34 -2.50
C GLY A 406 -40.09 18.19 -2.89
N LYS A 407 -39.48 17.06 -2.53
CA LYS A 407 -38.23 16.58 -3.16
C LYS A 407 -38.53 16.23 -4.62
N GLY A 408 -37.87 16.92 -5.56
CA GLY A 408 -37.86 16.60 -6.99
C GLY A 408 -36.43 16.61 -7.51
N VAL A 409 -35.92 15.40 -7.79
CA VAL A 409 -34.64 15.12 -8.46
C VAL A 409 -34.73 15.60 -9.90
N ILE A 410 -33.73 16.33 -10.41
CA ILE A 410 -33.62 16.67 -11.84
C ILE A 410 -32.53 15.80 -12.49
N TYR A 411 -32.98 14.93 -13.40
CA TYR A 411 -32.19 14.28 -14.44
C TYR A 411 -31.86 15.31 -15.54
N CYS A 412 -30.64 15.25 -16.10
CA CYS A 412 -30.30 15.93 -17.35
C CYS A 412 -30.63 14.99 -18.52
N ASP A 413 -31.58 15.40 -19.36
CA ASP A 413 -31.85 14.82 -20.67
C ASP A 413 -30.87 15.38 -21.73
N LEU A 414 -30.33 14.47 -22.54
CA LEU A 414 -29.59 14.76 -23.76
C LEU A 414 -30.59 15.01 -24.89
N VAL A 415 -30.53 16.20 -25.50
CA VAL A 415 -31.31 16.53 -26.69
C VAL A 415 -30.54 16.07 -27.93
N GLU A 416 -31.01 14.97 -28.54
CA GLU A 416 -30.84 14.70 -29.96
C GLU A 416 -31.71 15.66 -30.77
N ASN A 417 -31.14 16.27 -31.82
CA ASN A 417 -31.92 16.82 -32.92
C ASN A 417 -31.18 16.51 -34.23
N GLY A 418 -31.75 15.61 -35.02
CA GLY A 418 -31.44 15.43 -36.42
C GLY A 418 -32.63 15.85 -37.29
N SER A 419 -32.35 16.45 -38.45
CA SER A 419 -33.20 16.35 -39.63
C SER A 419 -32.45 16.76 -40.92
N LEU A 420 -32.06 15.73 -41.68
CA LEU A 420 -32.17 15.49 -43.13
C LEU A 420 -32.24 16.66 -44.15
N ALA A 421 -31.32 16.61 -45.12
CA ALA A 421 -31.46 16.65 -46.59
C ALA A 421 -30.03 16.52 -47.18
N GLU A 422 -29.67 15.89 -48.29
CA GLU A 422 -30.33 15.36 -49.48
C GLU A 422 -29.30 14.44 -50.19
N ASN A 423 -29.76 13.45 -50.98
CA ASN A 423 -28.93 12.52 -51.75
C ASN A 423 -28.27 13.19 -52.96
N ASP A 424 -27.08 12.73 -53.38
CA ASP A 424 -26.88 12.20 -54.75
C ASP A 424 -25.48 11.56 -54.98
N ASP A 425 -25.58 10.34 -55.51
CA ASP A 425 -24.81 9.66 -56.56
C ASP A 425 -23.34 9.16 -56.43
N ALA A 426 -23.25 7.83 -56.58
CA ALA A 426 -22.34 7.00 -57.39
C ALA A 426 -20.80 7.11 -57.29
N THR A 427 -20.13 6.02 -56.86
CA THR A 427 -19.52 5.01 -57.78
C THR A 427 -18.61 3.99 -57.06
N LEU A 428 -18.98 2.72 -57.21
CA LEU A 428 -18.15 1.51 -57.49
C LEU A 428 -16.66 1.44 -57.06
N GLY A 429 -16.35 0.40 -56.28
CA GLY A 429 -15.34 -0.59 -56.71
C GLY A 429 -14.16 -0.88 -55.78
N GLY A 430 -14.06 -2.14 -55.32
CA GLY A 430 -12.78 -2.84 -55.24
C GLY A 430 -12.23 -3.21 -53.85
N GLU A 431 -12.65 -4.36 -53.33
CA GLU A 431 -11.70 -5.32 -52.72
C GLU A 431 -10.79 -5.89 -53.83
N PRO A 432 -9.55 -6.37 -53.55
CA PRO A 432 -9.39 -7.62 -52.81
C PRO A 432 -8.04 -7.90 -52.07
N ASN A 433 -8.08 -8.98 -51.26
CA ASN A 433 -7.01 -9.97 -50.97
C ASN A 433 -5.74 -9.60 -50.15
N GLY A 434 -5.55 -10.31 -49.02
CA GLY A 434 -4.22 -10.56 -48.39
C GLY A 434 -3.40 -11.62 -49.16
N PRO A 435 -2.53 -12.48 -48.55
CA PRO A 435 -1.95 -12.54 -47.19
C PRO A 435 -0.41 -12.90 -47.23
N PHE A 436 0.15 -13.42 -46.11
CA PHE A 436 1.39 -14.22 -45.90
C PHE A 436 2.75 -13.56 -45.57
N GLY A 437 3.46 -14.18 -44.59
CA GLY A 437 4.90 -14.05 -44.40
C GLY A 437 5.44 -14.51 -43.02
N THR A 438 5.61 -15.82 -42.84
CA THR A 438 6.36 -16.52 -41.77
C THR A 438 7.89 -16.46 -41.99
N LEU A 439 8.65 -17.03 -41.03
CA LEU A 439 10.08 -17.48 -41.04
C LEU A 439 11.07 -16.53 -40.36
N GLU A 440 12.14 -16.95 -39.69
CA GLU A 440 12.62 -18.18 -39.02
C GLU A 440 13.98 -17.78 -38.41
N ASP A 441 14.38 -18.46 -37.32
CA ASP A 441 15.74 -18.76 -36.83
C ASP A 441 16.95 -17.82 -37.01
N ASN A 442 17.73 -17.69 -35.94
CA ASN A 442 19.17 -17.97 -35.98
C ASN A 442 19.83 -18.03 -34.58
N TYR A 443 20.47 -19.18 -34.33
CA TYR A 443 21.58 -19.54 -33.42
C TYR A 443 21.40 -19.64 -31.91
#